data_AF-A0A956RZE4-F1
#
_entry.id   AF-A0A956RZE4-F1
#
_cell.length_a   1.000
_cell.length_b   1.000
_cell.length_c   1.000
_cell.angle_alpha   90.00
_cell.angle_beta   90.00
_cell.angle_gamma   90.00
#
_symmetry.space_group_name_H-M   'P 1'
#
loop_
_entity.id
_entity.type
_entity.pdbx_description
1 polymer ?
#
loop_
_entity_poly.entity_id
_entity_poly.type
_entity_poly.pdbx_seq_one_letter_code
_entity_poly.pdbx_strand_id
1 'polypeptide(L)'
;MEADRSSGAAGADALPLEFPDPVVVKVDGVIADLVPGYLQARRAEVLTLSAAVQTSDLAALQLAGHRLKGSGAGYGFPEITAFGGAIEDAASVGDMAGVVRAVRGLASYLDAVRLELP
;
A
#
# COMPACT_ATOMS: atom_id res chain seq x y z
N MET A 1 21.14 -26.82 -12.03
CA MET A 1 19.84 -26.13 -12.20
C MET A 1 19.22 -26.10 -10.82
N GLU A 2 19.73 -25.19 -9.98
CA GLU A 2 19.43 -25.17 -8.55
C GLU A 2 18.38 -24.10 -8.29
N ALA A 3 17.33 -24.56 -7.62
CA ALA A 3 16.27 -23.75 -7.09
C ALA A 3 16.82 -22.96 -5.89
N ASP A 4 16.91 -21.65 -6.03
CA ASP A 4 16.94 -20.73 -4.90
C ASP A 4 15.85 -19.69 -5.14
N ARG A 5 14.67 -20.00 -4.60
CA ARG A 5 13.61 -19.03 -4.32
C ARG A 5 13.42 -18.97 -2.81
N SER A 6 14.51 -18.72 -2.10
CA SER A 6 14.45 -17.97 -0.85
C SER A 6 14.35 -16.49 -1.25
N SER A 7 13.69 -15.55 -0.59
CA SER A 7 13.04 -15.46 0.71
C SER A 7 12.26 -14.15 0.65
N GLY A 8 10.97 -14.16 1.01
CA GLY A 8 10.15 -12.94 1.01
C GLY A 8 8.87 -13.02 1.83
N ALA A 9 8.71 -14.01 2.71
CA ALA A 9 7.53 -14.10 3.59
C ALA A 9 7.67 -13.25 4.87
N ALA A 10 8.67 -12.38 4.97
CA ALA A 10 8.96 -11.58 6.17
C ALA A 10 8.38 -10.14 6.14
N GLY A 11 7.64 -9.76 5.09
CA GLY A 11 7.23 -8.36 4.88
C GLY A 11 5.86 -7.96 5.40
N ALA A 12 4.86 -8.86 5.37
CA ALA A 12 3.47 -8.48 5.61
C ALA A 12 3.11 -8.33 7.11
N ASP A 13 3.78 -9.07 8.00
CA ASP A 13 3.46 -9.06 9.43
C ASP A 13 4.18 -7.96 10.23
N ALA A 14 5.14 -7.27 9.59
CA ALA A 14 5.92 -6.20 10.22
C ALA A 14 5.35 -4.79 9.95
N LEU A 15 4.37 -4.65 9.06
CA LEU A 15 3.80 -3.34 8.75
C LEU A 15 2.79 -2.91 9.83
N PRO A 16 2.79 -1.63 10.24
CA PRO A 16 1.82 -1.13 11.21
C PRO A 16 0.39 -1.28 10.68
N LEU A 17 -0.50 -1.78 11.53
CA LEU A 17 -1.92 -1.88 11.21
C LEU A 17 -2.65 -0.54 11.40
N GLU A 18 -2.10 0.34 12.21
CA GLU A 18 -2.70 1.61 12.62
C GLU A 18 -1.63 2.70 12.73
N PHE A 19 -1.99 3.90 12.30
CA PHE A 19 -1.22 5.14 12.41
C PHE A 19 -2.05 6.16 13.19
N PRO A 20 -2.00 6.12 14.54
CA PRO A 20 -2.83 6.99 15.38
C PRO A 20 -2.35 8.44 15.36
N ASP A 21 -1.05 8.66 15.16
CA ASP A 21 -0.43 9.97 15.10
C ASP A 21 -0.29 10.45 13.65
N PRO A 22 -0.33 11.78 13.40
CA PRO A 22 -0.10 12.33 12.08
C PRO A 22 1.27 11.93 11.52
N VAL A 23 1.28 11.40 10.30
CA VAL A 23 2.49 11.08 9.56
C VAL A 23 2.85 12.27 8.68
N VAL A 24 3.83 13.06 9.10
CA VAL A 24 4.29 14.24 8.34
C VAL A 24 5.21 13.78 7.22
N VAL A 25 4.80 14.00 5.97
CA VAL A 25 5.58 13.67 4.78
C VAL A 25 6.05 14.96 4.14
N LYS A 26 7.37 15.12 4.05
CA LYS A 26 8.00 16.21 3.31
C LYS A 26 7.97 15.89 1.83
N VAL A 27 7.35 16.77 1.06
CA VAL A 27 7.20 16.60 -0.39
C VAL A 27 8.20 17.50 -1.09
N ASP A 28 8.87 16.97 -2.12
CA ASP A 28 9.71 17.77 -3.00
C ASP A 28 8.84 18.81 -3.74
N GLY A 29 9.27 20.08 -3.72
CA GLY A 29 8.57 21.18 -4.38
C GLY A 29 8.30 20.94 -5.86
N VAL A 30 9.10 20.12 -6.55
CA VAL A 30 8.91 19.76 -7.97
C VAL A 30 7.61 18.99 -8.21
N ILE A 31 7.17 18.17 -7.23
CA ILE A 31 5.97 17.32 -7.36
C ILE A 31 4.83 17.73 -6.43
N ALA A 32 5.00 18.79 -5.64
CA ALA A 32 4.06 19.25 -4.62
C ALA A 32 2.62 19.40 -5.15
N ASP A 33 2.46 19.95 -6.36
CA ASP A 33 1.14 20.15 -6.98
C ASP A 33 0.45 18.83 -7.40
N LEU A 34 1.21 17.76 -7.62
CA LEU A 34 0.69 16.46 -8.05
C LEU A 34 0.27 15.58 -6.86
N VAL A 35 0.90 15.78 -5.69
CA VAL A 35 0.71 14.93 -4.51
C VAL A 35 -0.73 14.90 -4.00
N PRO A 36 -1.47 16.02 -3.91
CA PRO A 36 -2.87 15.98 -3.46
C PRO A 36 -3.76 15.07 -4.33
N GLY A 37 -3.61 15.17 -5.66
CA GLY A 37 -4.34 14.32 -6.61
C GLY A 37 -3.93 12.85 -6.50
N TYR A 38 -2.63 12.59 -6.34
CA TYR A 38 -2.12 11.25 -6.08
C TYR A 38 -2.74 10.62 -4.82
N LEU A 39 -2.71 11.32 -3.68
CA LEU A 39 -3.28 10.83 -2.43
C LEU A 39 -4.79 10.61 -2.52
N GLN A 40 -5.53 11.48 -3.22
CA GLN A 40 -6.95 11.27 -3.48
C GLN A 40 -7.20 9.99 -4.28
N ALA A 41 -6.41 9.75 -5.34
CA ALA A 41 -6.49 8.53 -6.12
C ALA A 41 -6.17 7.27 -5.29
N ARG A 42 -5.18 7.35 -4.38
CA ARG A 42 -4.85 6.24 -3.47
C ARG A 42 -5.95 5.94 -2.46
N ARG A 43 -6.63 6.97 -1.93
CA ARG A 43 -7.82 6.79 -1.07
C ARG A 43 -8.98 6.15 -1.82
N ALA A 44 -9.20 6.52 -3.08
CA ALA A 44 -10.20 5.85 -3.92
C ALA A 44 -9.84 4.38 -4.20
N GLU A 45 -8.56 4.09 -4.43
CA GLU A 45 -8.07 2.71 -4.63
C GLU A 45 -8.33 1.81 -3.41
N VAL A 46 -8.20 2.34 -2.19
CA VAL A 46 -8.52 1.61 -0.95
C VAL A 46 -9.98 1.16 -0.92
N LEU A 47 -10.92 1.95 -1.47
CA LEU A 47 -12.32 1.55 -1.56
C LEU A 47 -12.50 0.37 -2.52
N THR A 48 -11.82 0.40 -3.68
CA THR A 48 -11.82 -0.70 -4.65
C THR A 48 -11.22 -1.97 -4.05
N LEU A 49 -10.09 -1.85 -3.34
CA LEU A 49 -9.47 -2.96 -2.61
C LEU A 49 -10.40 -3.54 -1.55
N SER A 50 -11.07 -2.67 -0.79
CA SER A 50 -12.03 -3.11 0.23
C SER A 50 -13.20 -3.87 -0.38
N ALA A 51 -13.70 -3.46 -1.55
CA ALA A 51 -14.72 -4.19 -2.27
C ALA A 51 -14.22 -5.56 -2.78
N ALA A 52 -13.01 -5.61 -3.35
CA ALA A 52 -12.39 -6.85 -3.81
C ALA A 52 -12.12 -7.85 -2.66
N VAL A 53 -11.81 -7.34 -1.46
CA VAL A 53 -11.71 -8.16 -0.24
C VAL A 53 -13.05 -8.84 0.08
N GLN A 54 -14.18 -8.13 -0.02
CA GLN A 54 -15.51 -8.71 0.27
C GLN A 54 -15.86 -9.86 -0.68
N THR A 55 -15.41 -9.78 -1.93
CA THR A 55 -15.63 -10.82 -2.94
C THR A 55 -14.51 -11.86 -3.00
N SER A 56 -13.47 -11.73 -2.17
CA SER A 56 -12.25 -12.56 -2.20
C SER A 56 -11.63 -12.67 -3.60
N ASP A 57 -11.66 -11.59 -4.37
CA ASP A 57 -11.09 -11.56 -5.72
C ASP A 57 -9.56 -11.38 -5.64
N LEU A 58 -8.87 -12.49 -5.39
CA LEU A 58 -7.41 -12.54 -5.23
C LEU A 58 -6.66 -12.00 -6.45
N ALA A 59 -7.19 -12.19 -7.67
CA ALA A 59 -6.55 -11.71 -8.89
C ALA A 59 -6.61 -10.17 -8.97
N ALA A 60 -7.79 -9.60 -8.67
CA ALA A 60 -7.95 -8.15 -8.59
C ALA A 60 -7.07 -7.54 -7.48
N LEU A 61 -7.03 -8.19 -6.31
CA LEU A 61 -6.21 -7.77 -5.17
C LEU A 61 -4.72 -7.79 -5.49
N GLN A 62 -4.23 -8.85 -6.12
CA GLN A 62 -2.82 -8.97 -6.53
C GLN A 62 -2.44 -7.87 -7.53
N LEU A 63 -3.28 -7.64 -8.55
CA LEU A 63 -3.02 -6.61 -9.55
C LEU A 63 -3.05 -5.19 -8.96
N ALA A 64 -3.98 -4.92 -8.05
CA ALA A 64 -4.06 -3.64 -7.35
C ALA A 64 -2.85 -3.42 -6.45
N GLY A 65 -2.42 -4.44 -5.69
CA GLY A 65 -1.20 -4.41 -4.88
C GLY A 65 0.04 -4.08 -5.72
N HIS A 66 0.22 -4.76 -6.86
CA HIS A 66 1.33 -4.52 -7.78
C HIS A 66 1.38 -3.06 -8.28
N ARG A 67 0.22 -2.49 -8.64
CA ARG A 67 0.12 -1.09 -9.09
C ARG A 67 0.46 -0.10 -7.98
N LEU A 68 -0.02 -0.34 -6.76
CA LEU A 68 0.27 0.50 -5.61
C LEU A 68 1.76 0.50 -5.29
N LYS A 69 2.36 -0.70 -5.25
CA LYS A 69 3.80 -0.93 -5.05
C LYS A 69 4.64 -0.08 -5.99
N GLY A 70 4.31 -0.07 -7.28
CA GLY A 70 5.05 0.68 -8.30
C GLY A 70 4.87 2.20 -8.27
N SER A 71 3.94 2.74 -7.48
CA SER A 71 3.59 4.16 -7.52
C SER A 71 4.05 4.96 -6.30
N GLY A 72 4.12 4.38 -5.10
CA GLY A 72 4.38 5.10 -3.84
C GLY A 72 5.72 5.86 -3.80
N ALA A 73 6.81 5.13 -4.03
CA ALA A 73 8.17 5.67 -3.93
C ALA A 73 8.42 6.86 -4.88
N GLY A 74 7.84 6.85 -6.08
CA GLY A 74 7.99 7.94 -7.05
C GLY A 74 7.38 9.28 -6.61
N TYR A 75 6.46 9.24 -5.63
CA TYR A 75 5.80 10.43 -5.07
C TYR A 75 6.27 10.74 -3.63
N GLY A 76 7.27 10.02 -3.11
CA GLY A 76 7.76 10.21 -1.73
C GLY A 76 6.99 9.44 -0.65
N PHE A 77 6.23 8.41 -1.02
CA PHE A 77 5.42 7.60 -0.09
C PHE A 77 5.89 6.13 -0.05
N PRO A 78 7.04 5.84 0.58
CA PRO A 78 7.57 4.48 0.64
C PRO A 78 6.63 3.50 1.36
N GLU A 79 5.82 3.96 2.32
CA GLU A 79 4.84 3.12 3.01
C GLU A 79 3.73 2.63 2.05
N ILE A 80 3.29 3.46 1.10
CA ILE A 80 2.32 3.03 0.07
C ILE A 80 2.94 1.92 -0.78
N THR A 81 4.23 2.02 -1.12
CA THR A 81 4.94 0.97 -1.84
C THR A 81 5.00 -0.32 -1.01
N ALA A 82 5.28 -0.21 0.29
CA ALA A 82 5.36 -1.36 1.19
C ALA A 82 4.01 -2.06 1.35
N PHE A 83 2.93 -1.32 1.61
CA PHE A 83 1.57 -1.88 1.69
C PHE A 83 1.11 -2.49 0.37
N GLY A 84 1.42 -1.87 -0.77
CA GLY A 84 1.14 -2.44 -2.09
C GLY A 84 1.82 -3.79 -2.30
N GLY A 85 3.09 -3.91 -1.90
CA GLY A 85 3.82 -5.18 -1.92
C GLY A 85 3.21 -6.23 -1.00
N ALA A 86 2.85 -5.86 0.24
CA ALA A 86 2.22 -6.78 1.17
C ALA A 86 0.86 -7.31 0.65
N ILE A 87 0.06 -6.47 -0.01
CA ILE A 87 -1.19 -6.88 -0.67
C ILE A 87 -0.91 -7.84 -1.82
N GLU A 88 0.04 -7.50 -2.69
CA GLU A 88 0.44 -8.34 -3.84
C GLU A 88 0.89 -9.73 -3.39
N ASP A 89 1.81 -9.77 -2.43
CA ASP A 89 2.41 -11.00 -1.92
C ASP A 89 1.36 -11.87 -1.23
N ALA A 90 0.55 -11.28 -0.33
CA ALA A 90 -0.51 -12.01 0.39
C ALA A 90 -1.58 -12.55 -0.57
N ALA A 91 -1.99 -11.76 -1.57
CA ALA A 91 -2.94 -12.21 -2.57
C ALA A 91 -2.38 -13.35 -3.44
N SER A 92 -1.09 -13.30 -3.78
CA SER A 92 -0.43 -14.33 -4.61
C SER A 92 -0.41 -15.72 -3.97
N VAL A 93 -0.42 -15.79 -2.63
CA VAL A 93 -0.44 -17.03 -1.85
C VAL A 93 -1.82 -17.34 -1.24
N GLY A 94 -2.84 -16.52 -1.53
CA GLY A 94 -4.20 -16.69 -1.02
C GLY A 94 -4.39 -16.34 0.47
N ASP A 95 -3.47 -15.60 1.08
CA ASP A 95 -3.59 -15.13 2.46
C ASP A 95 -4.53 -13.93 2.56
N MET A 96 -5.84 -14.20 2.58
CA MET A 96 -6.86 -13.16 2.75
C MET A 96 -6.73 -12.39 4.06
N ALA A 97 -6.23 -13.02 5.13
CA ALA A 97 -6.03 -12.32 6.40
C ALA A 97 -4.89 -11.30 6.27
N GLY A 98 -3.80 -11.66 5.59
CA GLY A 98 -2.70 -10.76 5.25
C GLY A 98 -3.15 -9.61 4.36
N VAL A 99 -3.95 -9.88 3.33
CA VAL A 99 -4.54 -8.84 2.48
C VAL A 99 -5.37 -7.86 3.30
N VAL A 100 -6.29 -8.35 4.14
CA VAL A 100 -7.14 -7.49 4.97
C VAL A 100 -6.29 -6.62 5.91
N ARG A 101 -5.26 -7.20 6.53
CA ARG A 101 -4.32 -6.46 7.40
C ARG A 101 -3.62 -5.34 6.63
N ALA A 102 -3.07 -5.64 5.46
CA ALA A 102 -2.34 -4.67 4.64
C ALA A 102 -3.25 -3.56 4.09
N VAL A 103 -4.47 -3.89 3.63
CA VAL A 103 -5.45 -2.89 3.16
C VAL A 103 -5.86 -1.95 4.30
N ARG A 104 -6.08 -2.47 5.52
CA ARG A 104 -6.38 -1.64 6.69
C ARG A 104 -5.23 -0.72 7.08
N GLY A 105 -3.99 -1.24 7.09
CA GLY A 105 -2.79 -0.44 7.37
C GLY A 105 -2.61 0.68 6.35
N LEU A 106 -2.80 0.39 5.06
CA LEU A 106 -2.77 1.40 3.99
C LEU A 106 -3.82 2.50 4.19
N ALA A 107 -5.06 2.12 4.52
CA ALA A 107 -6.12 3.07 4.79
C ALA A 107 -5.75 3.99 5.97
N SER A 108 -5.31 3.41 7.07
CA SER A 108 -4.90 4.16 8.26
C SER A 108 -3.71 5.10 7.98
N TYR A 109 -2.72 4.65 7.21
CA TYR A 109 -1.61 5.49 6.78
C TYR A 109 -2.10 6.71 5.99
N LEU A 110 -2.94 6.49 4.97
CA LEU A 110 -3.46 7.56 4.11
C LEU A 110 -4.30 8.59 4.89
N ASP A 111 -4.98 8.18 5.96
CA ASP A 111 -5.73 9.07 6.83
C ASP A 111 -4.83 9.86 7.79
N ALA A 112 -3.70 9.27 8.20
CA ALA A 112 -2.71 9.90 9.07
C ALA A 112 -1.77 10.86 8.32
N VAL A 113 -1.58 10.69 7.01
CA VAL A 113 -0.66 11.53 6.22
C VAL A 113 -1.04 13.01 6.30
N ARG A 114 -0.04 13.84 6.63
CA ARG A 114 -0.08 15.31 6.56
C ARG A 114 1.08 15.76 5.69
N LEU A 115 0.77 16.61 4.71
CA LEU A 115 1.80 17.16 3.82
C LEU A 115 2.47 18.35 4.50
N GLU A 116 3.79 18.30 4.57
CA GLU A 116 4.62 19.48 4.82
C GLU A 116 5.09 19.98 3.46
N LEU A 117 4.43 21.05 2.99
CA LEU A 117 4.80 21.73 1.76
C LEU A 117 5.90 22.76 2.07
N PRO A 118 6.93 22.89 1.20
CA PRO A 118 7.98 23.89 1.35
C PRO A 118 7.48 25.33 1.18
#